data_AF-A0A852MKH1-F1
#
_entry.id   AF-A0A852MKH1-F1
#
_cell.length_a   1.000
_cell.length_b   1.000
_cell.length_c   1.000
_cell.angle_alpha   90.00
_cell.angle_beta   90.00
_cell.angle_gamma   90.00
#
_symmetry.space_group_name_H-M   'P 1'
#
loop_
_entity.id
_entity.type
_entity.pdbx_description
1 polymer ?
#
loop_
_entity_poly.entity_id
_entity_poly.type
_entity_poly.pdbx_seq_one_letter_code
_entity_poly.pdbx_strand_id
1 'polypeptide(L)' 'QLPVVSVVRDAESQLLPDVGDVVTCKVGSINSRFAKVHILYVGSTPLKSTFRGTIR' A
#
# COMPACT_ATOMS: atom_id res chain seq x y z
N GLN A 1 -2.06 -0.54 -33.99
CA GLN A 1 -1.64 -0.89 -32.62
C GLN A 1 -0.13 -1.00 -32.62
N LEU A 2 0.57 -0.21 -31.80
CA LEU A 2 2.02 -0.34 -31.63
C LEU A 2 2.33 -1.23 -30.43
N PRO A 3 3.37 -2.08 -30.48
CA PRO A 3 3.75 -2.91 -29.35
C PRO A 3 4.29 -2.05 -28.21
N VAL A 4 3.77 -2.28 -27.00
CA VAL A 4 4.30 -1.69 -25.76
C VAL A 4 5.26 -2.71 -25.15
N VAL A 5 6.53 -2.34 -25.07
CA VAL A 5 7.56 -3.17 -24.41
C VAL A 5 7.71 -2.68 -22.99
N SER A 6 7.48 -3.55 -22.01
CA SER A 6 7.69 -3.27 -20.59
C SER A 6 8.62 -4.31 -19.97
N VAL A 7 9.54 -3.85 -19.11
CA VAL A 7 10.38 -4.73 -18.30
C VAL A 7 9.75 -4.85 -16.92
N VAL A 8 9.29 -6.05 -16.58
CA VAL A 8 8.73 -6.36 -15.26
C VAL A 8 9.76 -7.19 -14.51
N ARG A 9 10.06 -6.84 -13.26
CA ARG A 9 10.84 -7.72 -12.36
C ARG A 9 9.91 -8.79 -11.82
N ASP A 10 10.38 -10.04 -11.76
CA ASP A 10 9.65 -11.19 -11.21
C ASP A 10 9.35 -11.11 -9.70
N ALA A 11 9.66 -9.99 -9.06
CA ALA A 11 9.14 -9.67 -7.75
C ALA A 11 7.65 -9.39 -7.92
N GLU A 12 6.84 -10.43 -7.69
CA GLU A 12 5.37 -10.44 -7.64
C GLU A 12 4.78 -9.03 -7.55
N SER A 13 4.01 -8.66 -8.57
CA SER A 13 3.33 -7.37 -8.74
C SER A 13 3.09 -6.68 -7.39
N GLN A 14 3.95 -5.71 -7.06
CA GLN A 14 3.80 -4.95 -5.85
C GLN A 14 2.47 -4.21 -5.96
N LEU A 15 1.44 -4.71 -5.26
CA LEU A 15 0.14 -4.06 -5.19
C LEU A 15 0.35 -2.70 -4.53
N LEU A 16 0.12 -1.64 -5.30
CA LEU A 16 0.10 -0.28 -4.80
C LEU A 16 -1.36 0.05 -4.48
N PRO A 17 -1.68 0.53 -3.27
CA PRO A 17 -3.03 0.99 -2.96
C PRO A 17 -3.34 2.24 -3.78
N ASP A 18 -4.50 2.27 -4.41
CA ASP A 18 -5.01 3.41 -5.16
C ASP A 18 -5.97 4.25 -4.30
N VAL A 19 -6.28 5.45 -4.79
CA VAL A 19 -7.21 6.36 -4.12
C VAL A 19 -8.61 5.75 -4.13
N GLY A 20 -9.20 5.57 -2.95
CA GLY A 20 -10.52 4.97 -2.76
C GLY A 20 -10.49 3.51 -2.32
N ASP A 21 -9.30 2.87 -2.32
CA ASP A 21 -9.15 1.52 -1.79
C ASP A 21 -9.37 1.46 -0.28
N VAL A 22 -9.99 0.38 0.16
CA VAL A 22 -10.11 0.04 1.58
C VAL A 22 -8.87 -0.76 1.98
N VAL A 23 -8.14 -0.26 2.97
CA VAL A 23 -6.90 -0.87 3.46
C VAL A 23 -7.00 -1.23 4.93
N THR A 24 -6.40 -2.36 5.31
CA THR A 24 -6.22 -2.72 6.72
C THR A 24 -4.85 -2.25 7.19
N CYS A 25 -4.81 -1.48 8.27
CA CYS A 25 -3.57 -0.91 8.80
C CYS A 25 -3.38 -1.16 10.31
N LYS A 26 -2.13 -1.16 10.75
CA LYS A 26 -1.71 -1.18 12.15
C LYS A 26 -1.26 0.21 12.55
N VAL A 27 -1.80 0.73 13.65
CA VAL A 27 -1.34 2.00 14.22
C VAL A 27 0.02 1.82 14.86
N GLY A 28 1.00 2.64 14.46
CA GLY A 28 2.37 2.58 14.95
C GLY A 28 2.66 3.61 16.04
N SER A 29 2.29 4.87 15.82
CA SER A 29 2.49 5.94 16.80
C SER A 29 1.43 7.01 16.65
N ILE A 30 1.02 7.64 17.75
CA ILE A 30 -0.03 8.65 17.75
C ILE A 30 0.53 9.94 18.35
N ASN A 31 0.15 11.07 17.76
CA ASN A 31 0.23 12.39 18.38
C ASN A 31 -1.13 13.09 18.26
N SER A 32 -1.28 14.26 18.89
CA SER A 32 -2.56 14.98 18.92
C SER A 32 -3.13 15.35 17.54
N ARG A 33 -2.29 15.40 16.50
CA ARG A 33 -2.70 15.82 15.14
C ARG A 33 -2.75 14.68 14.14
N PHE A 34 -2.03 13.58 14.40
CA PHE A 34 -1.80 12.53 13.42
C PHE A 34 -1.52 11.19 14.09
N ALA A 35 -1.96 10.11 13.42
CA ALA A 35 -1.52 8.75 13.72
C ALA A 35 -0.71 8.20 12.54
N LYS A 36 0.52 7.77 12.80
CA LYS A 36 1.33 7.02 11.83
C LYS A 36 0.85 5.58 11.81
N VAL A 37 0.61 5.05 10.62
CA VAL A 37 0.10 3.68 10.41
C VAL A 37 0.99 2.91 9.44
N HIS A 38 0.98 1.59 9.59
CA HIS A 38 1.57 0.65 8.65
C HIS A 38 0.43 -0.10 7.95
N ILE A 39 0.37 -0.05 6.63
CA ILE A 39 -0.65 -0.77 5.85
C ILE A 39 -0.18 -2.21 5.67
N LEU A 40 -1.07 -3.16 5.95
CA LEU A 40 -0.80 -4.60 5.88
C LEU A 40 -1.60 -5.28 4.77
N TYR A 41 -2.82 -4.82 4.48
CA TYR A 41 -3.68 -5.39 3.44
C TYR A 41 -4.32 -4.30 2.59
N VAL A 42 -4.47 -4.56 1.30
CA VAL A 42 -5.35 -3.82 0.40
C VAL A 42 -6.52 -4.75 0.06
N GLY A 43 -7.73 -4.39 0.46
CA GLY A 43 -8.86 -5.31 0.47
C GLY A 43 -8.55 -6.58 1.27
N SER A 44 -8.57 -7.73 0.61
CA SER A 44 -8.24 -9.04 1.18
C SER A 44 -6.81 -9.51 0.89
N THR A 45 -6.04 -8.76 0.12
CA THR A 45 -4.71 -9.20 -0.33
C THR A 45 -3.61 -8.66 0.60
N PRO A 46 -2.81 -9.53 1.24
CA PRO A 46 -1.71 -9.09 2.09
C PRO A 46 -0.60 -8.42 1.26
N LEU A 47 -0.05 -7.34 1.80
CA LEU A 47 1.15 -6.68 1.27
C LEU A 47 2.40 -7.32 1.87
N LYS A 48 3.34 -7.74 1.02
CA LYS A 48 4.65 -8.25 1.47
C LYS A 48 5.55 -7.16 2.06
N SER A 49 5.43 -5.92 1.57
CA SER A 49 6.16 -4.78 2.09
C SER A 49 5.21 -3.86 2.87
N THR A 50 5.63 -3.41 4.04
CA THR A 50 4.84 -2.46 4.83
C THR A 50 4.84 -1.09 4.17
N PHE A 51 3.67 -0.63 3.77
CA PHE A 51 3.47 0.74 3.32
C PHE A 51 3.24 1.66 4.53
N ARG A 52 3.82 2.87 4.54
CA ARG A 52 3.61 3.84 5.63
C ARG A 52 2.51 4.82 5.24
N GLY A 53 1.50 4.93 6.10
CA GLY A 53 0.41 5.90 5.99
C GLY A 53 0.35 6.84 7.18
N THR A 54 -0.45 7.89 7.05
CA THR A 54 -0.78 8.82 8.13
C THR A 54 -2.28 9.09 8.13
N ILE A 55 -2.92 8.96 9.29
CA ILE A 55 -4.31 9.40 9.53
C ILE A 55 -4.23 10.79 10.18
N ARG A 56 -5.00 11.74 9.65
CA ARG A 56 -5.07 13.13 10.10
C ARG A 56 -6.45 13.45 10.65
#